data_AF-A0A127VLG9-F1
#
_entry.id   AF-A0A127VLG9-F1
#
_cell.length_a   1.000
_cell.length_b   1.000
_cell.length_c   1.000
_cell.angle_alpha   90.00
_cell.angle_beta   90.00
_cell.angle_gamma   90.00
#
_symmetry.space_group_name_H-M   'P 1'
#
loop_
_entity.id
_entity.type
_entity.pdbx_description
1 polymer ?
#
loop_
_entity_poly.entity_id
_entity_poly.type
_entity_poly.pdbx_seq_one_letter_code
_entity_poly.pdbx_strand_id
1 'polypeptide(L)'
;MSKSVVKSEIELFAINKAKKLREEANLSQSELAFKLGVSNGFIGQVESIKFPSKYNLDHIDKLALIFNCSPKEFLPELPINKNSEEFLL
;
A
#
# COMPACT_ATOMS: atom_id res chain seq x y z
N MET A 1 -2.62 25.27 9.61
CA MET A 1 -2.37 23.81 9.65
C MET A 1 -2.85 23.22 8.34
N SER A 2 -1.94 22.68 7.54
CA SER A 2 -2.30 22.05 6.25
C SER A 2 -3.22 20.86 6.50
N LYS A 3 -4.29 20.77 5.73
CA LYS A 3 -5.25 19.66 5.75
C LYS A 3 -4.45 18.36 5.60
N SER A 4 -4.39 17.55 6.65
CA SER A 4 -3.75 16.23 6.61
C SER A 4 -4.40 15.45 5.47
N VAL A 5 -3.62 15.05 4.46
CA VAL A 5 -4.14 14.21 3.39
C VAL A 5 -4.25 12.80 3.97
N VAL A 6 -5.47 12.41 4.29
CA VAL A 6 -5.77 11.11 4.88
C VAL A 6 -5.90 10.08 3.76
N LYS A 7 -5.07 9.04 3.82
CA LYS A 7 -5.18 7.86 2.96
C LYS A 7 -6.51 7.14 3.25
N SER A 8 -7.19 6.69 2.22
CA SER A 8 -8.40 5.86 2.36
C SER A 8 -8.10 4.52 3.04
N GLU A 9 -9.14 3.87 3.54
CA GLU A 9 -9.00 2.59 4.26
C GLU A 9 -8.44 1.48 3.36
N ILE A 10 -8.81 1.45 2.08
CA ILE A 10 -8.27 0.49 1.10
C ILE A 10 -6.79 0.77 0.76
N GLU A 11 -6.40 2.05 0.67
CA GLU A 11 -4.99 2.40 0.47
C GLU A 11 -4.16 1.99 1.69
N LEU A 12 -4.66 2.22 2.91
CA LEU A 12 -4.01 1.78 4.14
C LEU A 12 -3.92 0.25 4.23
N PHE A 13 -4.95 -0.48 3.79
CA PHE A 13 -4.92 -1.95 3.73
C PHE A 13 -3.74 -2.43 2.87
N ALA A 14 -3.64 -1.94 1.63
CA ALA A 14 -2.56 -2.31 0.71
C ALA A 14 -1.18 -1.94 1.26
N ILE A 15 -1.04 -0.74 1.84
CA ILE A 15 0.21 -0.24 2.42
C ILE A 15 0.64 -1.10 3.61
N ASN A 16 -0.29 -1.42 4.52
CA ASN A 16 0.01 -2.23 5.69
C ASN A 16 0.40 -3.65 5.30
N LYS A 17 -0.27 -4.24 4.30
CA LYS A 17 0.13 -5.54 3.75
C LYS A 17 1.53 -5.50 3.17
N ALA A 18 1.84 -4.52 2.33
CA ALA A 18 3.17 -4.38 1.73
C ALA A 18 4.26 -4.15 2.78
N LYS A 19 3.99 -3.31 3.79
CA LYS A 19 4.89 -3.07 4.91
C LYS A 19 5.17 -4.35 5.69
N LYS A 20 4.12 -5.14 6.00
CA LYS A 20 4.26 -6.43 6.69
C LYS A 20 5.13 -7.39 5.89
N LEU A 21 4.86 -7.58 4.60
CA LEU A 21 5.68 -8.44 3.73
C LEU A 21 7.14 -7.95 3.63
N ARG A 22 7.35 -6.63 3.56
CA ARG A 22 8.68 -6.02 3.57
C ARG A 22 9.45 -6.37 4.84
N GLU A 23 8.80 -6.26 5.99
CA GLU A 23 9.39 -6.57 7.31
C GLU A 23 9.66 -8.06 7.48
N GLU A 24 8.74 -8.93 7.05
CA GLU A 24 8.91 -10.39 7.03
C GLU A 24 10.07 -10.83 6.12
N ALA A 25 10.28 -10.12 5.02
CA ALA A 25 11.42 -10.33 4.11
C ALA A 25 12.72 -9.66 4.59
N ASN A 26 12.74 -9.01 5.77
CA ASN A 26 13.86 -8.24 6.32
C ASN A 26 14.42 -7.16 5.37
N LEU A 27 13.55 -6.54 4.57
CA LEU A 27 13.93 -5.47 3.66
C LEU A 27 13.79 -4.09 4.34
N SER A 28 14.81 -3.25 4.21
CA SER A 28 14.69 -1.83 4.48
C SER A 28 13.78 -1.14 3.46
N GLN A 29 13.31 0.07 3.81
CA GLN A 29 12.54 0.90 2.87
C GLN A 29 13.32 1.22 1.60
N SER A 30 14.64 1.47 1.73
CA SER A 30 15.55 1.74 0.61
C SER A 30 15.69 0.53 -0.32
N GLU A 31 15.81 -0.68 0.24
CA GLU A 31 15.91 -1.91 -0.56
C GLU A 31 14.62 -2.21 -1.31
N LEU A 32 13.46 -2.02 -0.67
CA LEU A 32 12.19 -2.15 -1.37
C LEU A 32 12.04 -1.09 -2.47
N ALA A 33 12.46 0.15 -2.22
CA ALA A 33 12.43 1.22 -3.21
C ALA A 33 13.26 0.85 -4.45
N PHE A 34 14.47 0.33 -4.23
CA PHE A 34 15.34 -0.15 -5.30
C PHE A 34 14.69 -1.27 -6.11
N LYS A 35 14.14 -2.30 -5.44
CA LYS A 35 13.45 -3.42 -6.10
C LYS A 35 12.22 -2.99 -6.91
N LEU A 36 11.48 -1.99 -6.44
CA LEU A 36 10.32 -1.44 -7.14
C LEU A 36 10.68 -0.52 -8.32
N GLY A 37 11.92 -0.02 -8.36
CA GLY A 37 12.37 0.97 -9.33
C GLY A 37 11.78 2.36 -9.06
N VAL A 38 11.65 2.73 -7.78
CA VAL A 38 11.13 4.04 -7.32
C VAL A 38 12.21 4.81 -6.55
N SER A 39 11.95 6.09 -6.25
CA SER A 39 12.91 6.91 -5.50
C SER A 39 13.11 6.39 -4.07
N ASN A 40 14.30 6.57 -3.50
CA ASN A 40 14.65 6.06 -2.17
C ASN A 40 13.69 6.54 -1.06
N GLY A 41 13.16 7.77 -1.19
CA GLY A 41 12.21 8.34 -0.23
C GLY A 41 10.75 7.89 -0.42
N PHE A 42 10.43 7.22 -1.54
CA PHE A 42 9.04 6.89 -1.88
C PHE A 42 8.40 5.97 -0.84
N ILE A 43 9.08 4.87 -0.47
CA ILE A 43 8.54 3.89 0.49
C ILE A 43 8.30 4.54 1.86
N GLY A 44 9.23 5.39 2.32
CA GLY A 44 9.04 6.13 3.57
C GLY A 44 7.84 7.08 3.55
N GLN A 45 7.54 7.70 2.40
CA GLN A 45 6.33 8.51 2.23
C GLN A 45 5.06 7.65 2.18
N VAL A 46 5.12 6.49 1.51
CA VAL A 46 3.98 5.57 1.41
C VAL A 46 3.61 5.02 2.79
N GLU A 47 4.58 4.52 3.55
CA GLU A 47 4.35 3.91 4.86
C GLU A 47 4.07 4.93 5.98
N SER A 48 4.31 6.22 5.72
CA SER A 48 4.01 7.29 6.67
C SER A 48 2.61 7.85 6.44
N ILE A 49 1.83 7.98 7.51
CA ILE A 49 0.51 8.64 7.47
C ILE A 49 0.60 10.14 7.18
N LYS A 50 1.80 10.74 7.26
CA LYS A 50 2.00 12.19 7.08
C LYS A 50 2.03 12.62 5.61
N PHE A 51 2.20 11.68 4.68
CA PHE A 51 2.33 11.97 3.26
C PHE A 51 1.18 11.33 2.46
N PRO A 52 0.80 11.92 1.32
CA PRO A 52 -0.27 11.42 0.46
C PRO A 52 0.16 10.25 -0.45
N SER A 53 1.46 9.99 -0.56
CA SER A 53 2.02 8.98 -1.47
C SER A 53 1.45 7.59 -1.19
N LYS A 54 1.16 6.84 -2.24
CA LYS A 54 0.50 5.53 -2.19
C LYS A 54 0.96 4.62 -3.32
N TYR A 55 0.73 3.32 -3.19
CA TYR A 55 0.93 2.38 -4.29
C TYR A 55 -0.17 2.55 -5.34
N ASN A 56 0.21 2.43 -6.62
CA ASN A 56 -0.74 2.28 -7.72
C ASN A 56 -0.77 0.80 -8.14
N LEU A 57 -1.56 0.45 -9.15
CA LEU A 57 -1.70 -0.94 -9.59
C LEU A 57 -0.37 -1.54 -10.10
N ASP A 58 0.46 -0.75 -10.81
CA ASP A 58 1.78 -1.20 -11.27
C ASP A 58 2.71 -1.53 -10.10
N HIS A 59 2.65 -0.74 -9.01
CA HIS A 59 3.39 -1.04 -7.79
C HIS A 59 2.87 -2.32 -7.12
N ILE A 60 1.55 -2.53 -7.07
CA ILE A 60 0.96 -3.76 -6.51
C ILE A 60 1.42 -5.00 -7.29
N ASP A 61 1.40 -4.94 -8.62
CA ASP A 61 1.85 -6.05 -9.47
C ASP A 61 3.35 -6.38 -9.24
N LYS A 62 4.19 -5.35 -9.17
CA LYS A 62 5.61 -5.54 -8.85
C LYS A 62 5.83 -6.05 -7.41
N LEU A 63 5.06 -5.58 -6.44
CA LEU A 63 5.12 -6.07 -5.06
C LEU A 63 4.75 -7.57 -5.01
N ALA A 64 3.74 -7.98 -5.77
CA ALA A 64 3.35 -9.37 -5.91
C ALA A 64 4.50 -10.24 -6.46
N LEU A 65 5.23 -9.74 -7.47
CA LEU A 65 6.45 -10.39 -7.96
C LEU A 65 7.57 -10.45 -6.90
N ILE A 66 7.84 -9.34 -6.21
CA ILE A 66 8.92 -9.24 -5.20
C ILE A 66 8.68 -10.21 -4.05
N PHE A 67 7.43 -10.35 -3.60
CA PHE A 67 7.06 -11.19 -2.46
C PHE A 67 6.50 -12.56 -2.84
N ASN A 68 6.52 -12.91 -4.13
CA ASN A 68 6.05 -14.19 -4.67
C ASN A 68 4.64 -14.54 -4.17
N CYS A 69 3.71 -13.59 -4.28
CA CYS A 69 2.33 -13.73 -3.85
C CYS A 69 1.34 -13.23 -4.91
N SER A 70 0.05 -13.48 -4.72
CA SER A 70 -0.98 -12.95 -5.62
C SER A 70 -1.15 -11.44 -5.41
N PRO A 71 -1.36 -10.61 -6.44
CA PRO A 71 -1.68 -9.20 -6.26
C PRO A 71 -2.98 -8.98 -5.46
N LYS A 72 -3.86 -9.99 -5.39
CA LYS A 72 -5.05 -9.97 -4.52
C LYS A 72 -4.71 -9.87 -3.04
N GLU A 73 -3.52 -10.30 -2.63
CA GLU A 73 -3.08 -10.21 -1.23
C GLU A 73 -3.04 -8.77 -0.71
N PHE A 74 -2.93 -7.77 -1.60
CA PHE A 74 -2.92 -6.35 -1.27
C PHE A 74 -4.30 -5.70 -1.31
N LEU A 75 -5.35 -6.47 -1.59
CA LEU A 75 -6.73 -6.01 -1.66
C LEU A 75 -7.58 -6.74 -0.63
N PRO A 76 -8.61 -6.09 -0.08
CA PRO A 76 -9.58 -6.74 0.79
C PRO A 76 -10.50 -7.65 -0.04
N GLU A 77 -11.01 -8.71 0.57
CA GLU A 77 -11.97 -9.61 -0.08
C GLU A 77 -13.33 -8.92 -0.32
N LEU A 78 -13.72 -8.01 0.58
CA LEU A 78 -14.95 -7.23 0.51
C LEU A 78 -14.64 -5.72 0.56
N PRO A 79 -15.53 -4.86 0.03
CA PRO A 79 -15.38 -3.42 0.18
C PRO A 79 -15.20 -3.02 1.65
N ILE A 80 -14.17 -2.22 1.95
CA ILE A 80 -13.87 -1.83 3.34
C ILE A 80 -14.85 -0.73 3.83
N ASN A 81 -15.39 0.08 2.91
CA ASN A 81 -16.36 1.11 3.26
C ASN A 81 -17.67 0.47 3.75
N LYS A 82 -17.96 0.63 5.03
CA LYS A 82 -19.15 0.08 5.71
C LYS A 82 -20.48 0.71 5.31
N ASN A 83 -20.49 1.74 4.46
CA ASN A 83 -21.71 2.33 3.92
C ASN A 83 -22.25 1.56 2.70
N SER A 84 -22.11 0.23 2.70
CA SER A 84 -22.58 -0.65 1.63
C SER A 84 -24.11 -0.71 1.53
N GLU A 85 -24.85 -0.23 2.53
CA GLU A 85 -26.31 -0.13 2.48
C GLU A 85 -26.81 0.95 1.51
N GLU A 86 -25.96 1.90 1.10
CA GLU A 86 -26.33 2.98 0.17
C GLU A 86 -26.25 2.56 -1.31
N PHE A 87 -25.58 1.44 -1.62
CA PHE A 87 -25.37 0.93 -2.99
C PHE A 87 -26.22 -0.31 -3.33
N LEU A 88 -27.13 -0.72 -2.44
CA LEU A 88 -28.05 -1.85 -2.63
C LEU A 88 -29.52 -1.43 -2.81
N LEU A 89 -29.75 -0.23 -3.37
CA LEU A 89 -31.03 0.14 -4.01
C LEU A 89 -31.06 -0.34 -5.47
#